data_AF-A0A1I7D1U1-F1
#
_entry.id   AF-A0A1I7D1U1-F1
#
_cell.length_a   1.000
_cell.length_b   1.000
_cell.length_c   1.000
_cell.angle_alpha   90.00
_cell.angle_beta   90.00
_cell.angle_gamma   90.00
#
_symmetry.space_group_name_H-M   'P 1'
#
loop_
_entity.id
_entity.type
_entity.pdbx_description
1 polymer ?
#
loop_
_entity_poly.entity_id
_entity_poly.type
_entity_poly.pdbx_seq_one_letter_code
_entity_poly.pdbx_strand_id
1 'polypeptide(L)'
;MSTASASARTRRTYAARLCCGTVLTYEAANFVPDVGETVPCRRHGFCAVNSRDASDGRGVGSAHRAVHRRSPGELVAFLRTRPVTSIHTLRQHRFTLRVVAAAHEEGLVHLDLVAGRVVLGGQDPGDVPVVDRER
;
A
#
# COMPACT_ATOMS: atom_id res chain seq x y z
N MET A 1 -46.46 -20.10 29.39
CA MET A 1 -46.49 -19.20 28.21
C MET A 1 -45.61 -18.00 28.52
N SER A 2 -44.43 -17.93 27.92
CA SER A 2 -43.36 -16.89 28.00
C SER A 2 -42.10 -17.58 27.47
N THR A 3 -41.28 -17.09 26.55
CA THR A 3 -41.10 -15.77 25.95
C THR A 3 -40.38 -15.96 24.61
N ALA A 4 -40.57 -14.97 23.72
CA ALA A 4 -40.04 -14.86 22.37
C ALA A 4 -38.54 -15.23 22.23
N SER A 5 -38.26 -16.13 21.28
CA SER A 5 -36.92 -16.30 20.71
C SER A 5 -36.71 -15.21 19.66
N ALA A 6 -36.26 -14.04 20.12
CA ALA A 6 -35.78 -12.98 19.23
C ALA A 6 -34.44 -13.44 18.64
N SER A 7 -34.49 -14.07 17.46
CA SER A 7 -33.30 -14.23 16.61
C SER A 7 -32.69 -12.85 16.40
N ALA A 8 -31.58 -12.57 17.08
CA ALA A 8 -30.71 -11.45 16.79
C ALA A 8 -30.22 -11.62 15.35
N ARG A 9 -30.96 -11.08 14.38
CA ARG A 9 -30.50 -10.89 13.00
C ARG A 9 -29.35 -9.89 13.10
N THR A 10 -28.14 -10.40 13.25
CA THR A 10 -26.92 -9.62 13.07
C THR A 10 -27.03 -8.95 11.69
N ARG A 11 -27.26 -7.64 11.64
CA ARG A 11 -27.29 -6.91 10.36
C ARG A 11 -25.89 -7.01 9.77
N ARG A 12 -25.75 -7.86 8.75
CA ARG A 12 -24.51 -7.99 7.97
C ARG A 12 -24.21 -6.62 7.37
N THR A 13 -23.04 -6.08 7.67
CA THR A 13 -22.57 -4.84 7.09
C THR A 13 -21.53 -5.21 6.04
N TYR A 14 -21.67 -4.67 4.85
CA TYR A 14 -20.78 -4.95 3.74
C TYR A 14 -19.85 -3.76 3.53
N ALA A 15 -18.64 -4.01 3.05
CA ALA A 15 -17.67 -2.93 2.83
C ALA A 15 -17.00 -3.05 1.45
N ALA A 16 -16.79 -1.90 0.81
CA ALA A 16 -15.89 -1.77 -0.34
C ALA A 16 -14.71 -0.90 0.05
N ARG A 17 -13.51 -1.34 -0.29
CA ARG A 17 -12.28 -0.59 -0.08
C ARG A 17 -11.83 0.02 -1.38
N LEU A 18 -11.64 1.32 -1.41
CA LEU A 18 -11.17 2.06 -2.57
C LEU A 18 -9.65 1.97 -2.68
N CYS A 19 -9.14 2.16 -3.89
CA CYS A 19 -7.72 2.29 -4.17
C CYS A 19 -7.05 3.31 -3.22
N CYS A 20 -7.68 4.46 -2.99
CA CYS A 20 -7.16 5.49 -2.09
C CYS A 20 -7.05 5.09 -0.60
N GLY A 21 -7.57 3.92 -0.24
CA GLY A 21 -7.59 3.41 1.14
C GLY A 21 -8.85 3.75 1.92
N THR A 22 -9.77 4.55 1.35
CA THR A 22 -11.10 4.81 1.92
C THR A 22 -11.94 3.53 1.94
N VAL A 23 -12.72 3.34 3.00
CA VAL A 23 -13.67 2.24 3.14
C VAL A 23 -15.08 2.82 3.08
N LEU A 24 -15.91 2.26 2.20
CA LEU A 24 -17.34 2.56 2.09
C LEU A 24 -18.12 1.39 2.67
N THR A 25 -19.09 1.67 3.52
CA THR A 25 -19.95 0.66 4.15
C THR A 25 -21.34 0.67 3.53
N TYR A 26 -21.90 -0.50 3.31
CA TYR A 26 -23.19 -0.73 2.68
C TYR A 26 -24.07 -1.63 3.54
N GLU A 27 -25.37 -1.38 3.50
CA GLU A 27 -26.36 -2.15 4.25
C GLU A 27 -26.76 -3.45 3.54
N ALA A 28 -26.53 -3.55 2.23
CA ALA A 28 -26.83 -4.75 1.44
C ALA A 28 -25.69 -5.07 0.48
N ALA A 29 -25.46 -6.36 0.23
CA ALA A 29 -24.42 -6.85 -0.67
C ALA A 29 -24.57 -6.30 -2.10
N ASN A 30 -25.81 -6.12 -2.55
CA ASN A 30 -26.15 -5.71 -3.91
C ASN A 30 -25.77 -4.25 -4.19
N PHE A 31 -25.54 -3.45 -3.15
CA PHE A 31 -25.08 -2.07 -3.28
C PHE A 31 -23.55 -1.97 -3.24
N VAL A 32 -22.85 -3.08 -2.98
CA VAL A 32 -21.39 -3.09 -2.95
C VAL A 32 -20.90 -3.11 -4.40
N PRO A 33 -20.22 -2.05 -4.86
CA PRO A 33 -19.67 -2.01 -6.21
C PRO A 33 -18.62 -3.10 -6.42
N ASP A 34 -18.47 -3.53 -7.68
CA ASP A 34 -17.53 -4.59 -8.04
C ASP A 34 -16.08 -4.10 -8.02
N VAL A 35 -15.14 -5.03 -7.88
CA VAL A 35 -13.70 -4.71 -7.90
C VAL A 35 -13.34 -4.15 -9.28
N GLY A 36 -12.68 -3.00 -9.30
CA GLY A 36 -12.37 -2.25 -10.53
C GLY A 36 -13.41 -1.20 -10.91
N GLU A 37 -14.62 -1.26 -10.34
CA GLU A 37 -15.65 -0.25 -10.56
C GLU A 37 -15.24 1.09 -9.94
N THR A 38 -15.59 2.20 -10.60
CA THR A 38 -15.18 3.54 -10.18
C THR A 38 -16.33 4.23 -9.45
N VAL A 39 -16.09 4.63 -8.19
CA VAL A 39 -17.14 5.22 -7.34
C VAL A 39 -16.73 6.59 -6.79
N PRO A 40 -17.70 7.43 -6.37
CA PRO A 40 -17.40 8.73 -5.80
C PRO A 40 -16.48 8.64 -4.57
N CYS A 41 -15.46 9.49 -4.55
CA CYS A 41 -14.50 9.57 -3.47
C CYS A 41 -14.20 11.04 -3.14
N ARG A 42 -14.37 11.44 -1.89
CA ARG A 42 -14.12 12.83 -1.44
C ARG A 42 -12.70 13.32 -1.70
N ARG A 43 -11.73 12.41 -1.83
CA ARG A 43 -10.31 12.76 -2.03
C ARG A 43 -9.92 12.97 -3.49
N HIS A 44 -10.60 12.29 -4.42
CA HIS A 44 -10.16 12.21 -5.82
C HIS A 44 -11.30 12.50 -6.82
N GLY A 45 -12.48 12.87 -6.35
CA GLY A 45 -13.72 12.89 -7.13
C GLY A 45 -14.26 11.48 -7.34
N PHE A 46 -13.44 10.62 -7.98
CA PHE A 46 -13.76 9.23 -8.27
C PHE A 46 -12.57 8.31 -7.96
N CYS A 47 -12.83 7.08 -7.51
CA CYS A 47 -11.79 6.12 -7.19
C CYS A 47 -12.26 4.69 -7.46
N ALA A 48 -11.37 3.88 -8.04
CA ALA A 48 -11.63 2.47 -8.29
C ALA A 48 -11.70 1.67 -6.98
N VAL A 49 -12.62 0.71 -6.93
CA VAL A 49 -12.74 -0.28 -5.86
C VAL A 49 -11.59 -1.28 -5.97
N ASN A 50 -10.88 -1.48 -4.87
CA ASN A 50 -9.74 -2.38 -4.74
C ASN A 50 -10.13 -3.75 -4.16
N SER A 51 -11.07 -3.79 -3.21
CA SER A 51 -11.55 -5.04 -2.59
C SER A 51 -12.94 -4.89 -1.99
N ARG A 52 -13.66 -6.01 -1.81
CA ARG A 52 -14.95 -6.09 -1.11
C ARG A 52 -14.86 -7.06 0.06
N ASP A 53 -15.39 -6.67 1.22
CA ASP A 53 -15.46 -7.50 2.42
C ASP A 53 -16.94 -7.72 2.80
N ALA A 54 -17.35 -8.99 2.88
CA ALA A 54 -18.62 -9.38 3.48
C ALA A 54 -18.39 -9.69 4.95
N SER A 55 -18.69 -8.74 5.85
CA SER A 55 -18.48 -8.94 7.28
C SER A 55 -19.73 -9.50 7.94
N ASP A 56 -19.65 -10.75 8.37
CA ASP A 56 -20.67 -11.51 9.11
C ASP A 56 -20.73 -11.11 10.59
N GLY A 57 -20.79 -9.81 10.91
CA GLY A 57 -21.30 -9.24 12.16
C GLY A 57 -20.77 -9.77 13.52
N ARG A 58 -19.80 -10.69 13.56
CA ARG A 58 -19.17 -11.24 14.76
C ARG A 58 -17.67 -11.09 14.61
N GLY A 59 -17.14 -10.06 15.25
CA GLY A 59 -15.71 -9.80 15.28
C GLY A 59 -15.39 -8.35 15.00
N VAL A 60 -15.80 -7.46 15.90
CA VAL A 60 -15.05 -6.21 16.14
C VAL A 60 -13.77 -6.60 16.90
N GLY A 61 -12.95 -7.43 16.26
CA GLY A 61 -11.56 -7.64 16.59
C GLY A 61 -10.80 -6.78 15.61
N SER A 62 -10.14 -5.76 16.12
CA SER A 62 -9.22 -4.89 15.39
C SER A 62 -8.19 -5.70 14.58
N ALA A 63 -8.54 -6.16 13.39
CA ALA A 63 -7.59 -6.52 12.37
C ALA A 63 -7.21 -5.23 11.64
N HIS A 64 -6.44 -4.38 12.33
CA HIS A 64 -5.64 -3.39 11.65
C HIS A 64 -4.77 -4.09 10.61
N ARG A 65 -5.19 -3.99 9.34
CA ARG A 65 -4.36 -3.95 8.12
C ARG A 65 -3.49 -5.18 7.82
N ALA A 66 -3.67 -5.64 6.59
CA ALA A 66 -2.65 -5.35 5.59
C ALA A 66 -3.27 -4.44 4.50
N VAL A 67 -3.02 -3.12 4.57
CA VAL A 67 -2.71 -2.44 3.31
C VAL A 67 -1.52 -3.25 2.79
N HIS A 68 -1.56 -3.83 1.59
CA HIS A 68 -0.37 -4.43 0.98
C HIS A 68 0.74 -3.39 1.10
N ARG A 69 1.60 -3.54 2.11
CA ARG A 69 2.73 -2.65 2.31
C ARG A 69 3.62 -3.02 1.16
N ARG A 70 3.79 -2.09 0.21
CA ARG A 70 4.72 -2.31 -0.89
C ARG A 70 6.04 -2.77 -0.28
N SER A 71 6.59 -3.87 -0.77
CA SER A 71 7.85 -4.42 -0.25
C SER A 71 9.05 -3.65 -0.80
N PRO A 72 10.23 -3.75 -0.17
CA PRO A 72 11.49 -3.29 -0.77
C PRO A 72 11.72 -3.87 -2.17
N GLY A 73 11.36 -5.15 -2.38
CA GLY A 73 11.46 -5.80 -3.70
C GLY A 73 10.55 -5.16 -4.76
N GLU A 74 9.35 -4.73 -4.39
CA GLU A 74 8.46 -3.98 -5.30
C GLU A 74 8.99 -2.58 -5.61
N LEU A 75 9.70 -1.95 -4.67
CA LEU A 75 10.38 -0.67 -4.90
C LEU A 75 11.52 -0.85 -5.91
N VAL A 76 12.34 -1.89 -5.77
CA VAL A 76 13.39 -2.23 -6.75
C VAL A 76 12.79 -2.48 -8.12
N ALA A 77 11.72 -3.28 -8.22
CA ALA A 77 11.04 -3.54 -9.49
C ALA A 77 10.52 -2.26 -10.14
N PHE A 78 9.97 -1.33 -9.35
CA PHE A 78 9.56 0.00 -9.84
C PHE A 78 10.76 0.80 -10.36
N LEU A 79 11.86 0.86 -9.61
CA LEU A 79 13.06 1.62 -9.96
C LEU A 79 13.84 1.01 -11.14
N ARG A 80 13.71 -0.28 -11.44
CA ARG A 80 14.28 -0.88 -12.66
C ARG A 80 13.80 -0.21 -13.94
N THR A 81 12.56 0.28 -13.95
CA THR A 81 12.00 1.03 -15.09
C THR A 81 12.34 2.53 -15.04
N ARG A 82 12.73 3.03 -13.86
CA ARG A 82 13.00 4.44 -13.56
C ARG A 82 14.16 4.53 -12.56
N PRO A 83 15.41 4.47 -13.03
CA PRO A 83 16.59 4.29 -12.17
C PRO A 83 16.77 5.39 -11.11
N VAL A 84 16.24 6.58 -11.39
CA VAL A 84 16.23 7.74 -10.50
C VAL A 84 14.79 8.25 -10.39
N THR A 85 14.31 8.47 -9.17
CA THR A 85 12.99 9.06 -8.92
C THR A 85 13.01 9.96 -7.68
N SER A 86 11.91 10.68 -7.44
CA SER A 86 11.76 11.52 -6.25
C SER A 86 10.96 10.81 -5.16
N ILE A 87 11.20 11.20 -3.90
CA ILE A 87 10.37 10.77 -2.75
C ILE A 87 8.89 11.13 -3.00
N HIS A 88 8.62 12.27 -3.62
CA HIS A 88 7.25 12.69 -3.94
C HIS A 88 6.56 11.70 -4.88
N THR A 89 7.22 11.30 -5.97
CA THR A 89 6.73 10.31 -6.93
C THR A 89 6.49 8.96 -6.24
N LEU A 90 7.42 8.51 -5.39
CA LEU A 90 7.25 7.27 -4.62
C LEU A 90 6.00 7.30 -3.72
N ARG A 91 5.75 8.42 -3.05
CA ARG A 91 4.55 8.59 -2.22
C ARG A 91 3.25 8.55 -3.04
N GLN A 92 3.24 9.11 -4.24
CA GLN A 92 2.10 9.01 -5.16
C GLN A 92 1.83 7.55 -5.56
N HIS A 93 2.90 6.76 -5.74
CA HIS A 93 2.81 5.32 -6.02
C HIS A 93 2.67 4.44 -4.77
N ARG A 94 2.35 5.05 -3.61
CA ARG A 94 2.11 4.39 -2.32
C ARG A 94 3.31 3.65 -1.73
N PHE A 95 4.53 3.96 -2.17
CA PHE A 95 5.73 3.59 -1.44
C PHE A 95 5.84 4.50 -0.21
N THR A 96 5.79 3.89 0.98
CA THR A 96 5.92 4.65 2.22
C THR A 96 7.39 4.94 2.51
N LEU A 97 7.67 6.02 3.26
CA LEU A 97 9.04 6.35 3.69
C LEU A 97 9.70 5.20 4.45
N ARG A 98 8.93 4.41 5.20
CA ARG A 98 9.43 3.23 5.92
C ARG A 98 9.94 2.14 4.97
N VAL A 99 9.31 1.97 3.81
CA VAL A 99 9.75 1.00 2.78
C VAL A 99 11.01 1.51 2.09
N VAL A 100 11.05 2.81 1.81
CA VAL A 100 12.23 3.47 1.22
C VAL A 100 13.43 3.38 2.18
N ALA A 101 13.22 3.62 3.47
CA ALA A 101 14.25 3.49 4.50
C ALA A 101 14.73 2.04 4.64
N ALA A 102 13.82 1.07 4.72
CA ALA A 102 14.19 -0.35 4.77
C ALA A 102 15.01 -0.78 3.54
N ALA A 103 14.60 -0.37 2.33
CA ALA A 103 15.36 -0.65 1.12
C ALA A 103 16.75 0.02 1.11
N HIS A 104 16.88 1.18 1.76
CA HIS A 104 18.17 1.85 1.90
C HIS A 104 19.08 1.13 2.90
N GLU A 105 18.54 0.72 4.05
CA GLU A 105 19.25 -0.11 5.05
C GLU A 105 19.71 -1.45 4.46
N GLU A 106 18.90 -2.03 3.57
CA GLU A 106 19.23 -3.25 2.82
C GLU A 106 20.21 -3.01 1.64
N GLY A 107 20.66 -1.78 1.41
CA GLY A 107 21.59 -1.43 0.31
C GLY A 107 20.97 -1.53 -1.10
N LEU A 108 19.65 -1.70 -1.20
CA LEU A 108 18.93 -1.83 -2.47
C LEU A 108 18.74 -0.49 -3.18
N VAL A 109 18.79 0.62 -2.44
CA VAL A 109 18.62 1.98 -2.96
C VAL A 109 19.54 2.98 -2.24
N HIS A 110 19.95 4.02 -2.96
CA HIS A 110 20.61 5.19 -2.40
C HIS A 110 19.65 6.36 -2.28
N LEU A 111 19.74 7.10 -1.18
CA LEU A 111 18.94 8.28 -0.90
C LEU A 111 19.79 9.53 -0.98
N ASP A 112 19.41 10.44 -1.88
CA ASP A 112 19.87 11.81 -1.83
C ASP A 112 18.83 12.63 -1.06
N LEU A 113 19.12 12.88 0.21
CA LEU A 113 18.22 13.60 1.11
C LEU A 113 18.14 15.10 0.77
N VAL A 114 19.19 15.66 0.17
CA VAL A 114 19.24 17.08 -0.19
C VAL A 114 18.34 17.33 -1.41
N ALA A 115 18.44 16.47 -2.43
CA ALA A 115 17.60 16.57 -3.62
C ALA A 115 16.24 15.87 -3.48
N GLY A 116 16.02 15.11 -2.40
CA GLY A 116 14.81 14.32 -2.19
C GLY A 116 14.64 13.19 -3.23
N ARG A 117 15.75 12.58 -3.65
CA ARG A 117 15.80 11.56 -4.71
C ARG A 117 16.15 10.19 -4.17
N VAL A 118 15.66 9.17 -4.86
CA VAL A 118 15.92 7.76 -4.61
C VAL A 118 16.47 7.17 -5.90
N VAL A 119 17.62 6.52 -5.80
CA VAL A 119 18.34 5.90 -6.91
C VAL A 119 18.42 4.41 -6.64
N LEU A 120 18.24 3.59 -7.68
CA LEU A 120 18.45 2.16 -7.56
C LEU A 120 19.91 1.87 -7.18
N GLY A 121 20.12 1.10 -6.12
CA GLY A 121 21.44 0.64 -5.69
C GLY A 121 21.95 -0.39 -6.67
N GLY A 122 23.07 -0.09 -7.32
CA GLY A 122 23.75 -0.97 -8.25
C GLY A 122 25.24 -0.88 -8.00
N GLN A 123 25.78 -1.92 -7.36
CA GLN A 123 27.20 -2.17 -7.14
C GLN A 123 27.93 -1.20 -6.19
N ASP A 124 28.32 -1.77 -5.05
CA ASP A 124 29.42 -1.44 -4.15
C ASP A 124 30.39 -0.32 -4.60
N PRO A 125 30.57 0.78 -3.83
CA PRO A 125 31.70 1.69 -4.02
C PRO A 125 32.98 1.26 -3.28
N GLY A 126 33.09 -0.01 -2.84
CA GLY A 126 34.16 -0.51 -1.99
C GLY A 126 35.21 -1.43 -2.65
N ASP A 127 35.09 -1.74 -3.94
CA ASP A 127 36.17 -2.43 -4.68
C ASP A 127 36.79 -1.50 -5.74
N VAL A 128 37.51 -0.49 -5.24
CA VAL A 128 38.59 0.12 -6.01
C VAL A 128 39.83 -0.75 -5.78
N PRO A 129 40.29 -1.57 -6.75
CA PRO A 129 41.67 -2.02 -6.69
C PRO A 129 42.53 -0.75 -6.74
N VAL A 130 43.24 -0.51 -5.65
CA VAL A 130 44.36 0.42 -5.58
C VAL A 130 45.20 0.15 -6.83
N VAL A 131 45.14 1.07 -7.79
CA VAL A 131 46.10 1.10 -8.88
C VAL A 131 47.43 1.46 -8.24
N ASP A 132 48.17 0.42 -7.91
CA ASP A 132 49.58 0.49 -7.53
C ASP A 132 50.29 1.23 -8.66
N ARG A 133 50.63 2.48 -8.38
CA ARG A 133 51.25 3.41 -9.32
C ARG A 133 52.65 3.68 -8.81
N GLU A 134 53.47 2.64 -8.76
CA GLU A 134 54.91 2.78 -8.55
C GLU A 134 55.66 2.18 -9.74
N ARG A 135 56.29 3.07 -10.51
CA ARG A 135 57.48 2.80 -11.32
C ARG A 135 58.45 3.94 -11.12
#